data_AF-A0A931M9X2-F1
#
_entry.id   AF-A0A931M9X2-F1
#
_cell.length_a   1.000
_cell.length_b   1.000
_cell.length_c   1.000
_cell.angle_alpha   90.00
_cell.angle_beta   90.00
_cell.angle_gamma   90.00
#
_symmetry.space_group_name_H-M   'P 1'
#
loop_
_entity.id
_entity.type
_entity.pdbx_description
1 polymer ?
#
loop_
_entity_poly.entity_id
_entity_poly.type
_entity_poly.pdbx_seq_one_letter_code
_entity_poly.pdbx_strand_id
1 'polypeptide(L)'
;MRNNRRINKQTAAPRIKKRRCLLKLFALFLLITGAYWGAKYAVDTARKTLFPVKEIVFSGNKHISESELKIIMGINGNESLLGLSSKELEARLLKSPWIKAVSFRKDFPHRFTVRIEESMPYALLEMNGRTFFIDDKGNMLEELK
;
A
#
# COMPACT_ATOMS: atom_id res chain seq x y z
N MET A 1 84.27 0.52 18.48
CA MET A 1 83.40 1.27 17.56
C MET A 1 82.84 0.33 16.49
N ARG A 2 81.55 -0.01 16.51
CA ARG A 2 80.83 -0.48 15.32
C ARG A 2 79.32 -0.31 15.53
N ASN A 3 78.86 0.81 15.03
CA ASN A 3 77.46 1.20 14.84
C ASN A 3 76.79 0.20 13.90
N ASN A 4 75.58 -0.29 14.20
CA ASN A 4 74.73 -0.79 13.13
C ASN A 4 73.24 -0.57 13.38
N ARG A 5 72.70 0.36 12.60
CA ARG A 5 71.30 0.74 12.47
C ARG A 5 70.46 -0.50 12.11
N ARG A 6 69.62 -0.97 13.05
CA ARG A 6 68.51 -1.86 12.68
C ARG A 6 67.33 -1.00 12.25
N ILE A 7 67.25 -0.86 10.93
CA ILE A 7 66.18 -0.23 10.19
C ILE A 7 64.84 -0.85 10.63
N ASN A 8 63.94 0.01 11.09
CA ASN A 8 62.57 -0.28 11.45
C ASN A 8 61.84 -0.92 10.26
N LYS A 9 61.58 -2.23 10.32
CA LYS A 9 60.67 -2.91 9.39
C LYS A 9 59.25 -2.63 9.85
N GLN A 10 58.70 -1.50 9.41
CA GLN A 10 57.25 -1.31 9.35
C GLN A 10 56.68 -2.46 8.50
N THR A 11 56.18 -3.51 9.14
CA THR A 11 55.53 -4.63 8.48
C THR A 11 54.18 -4.18 7.95
N ALA A 12 54.15 -3.80 6.66
CA ALA A 12 52.92 -3.57 5.93
C ALA A 12 52.08 -4.87 5.90
N ALA A 13 50.99 -4.91 6.67
CA ALA A 13 50.05 -6.02 6.69
C ALA A 13 49.44 -6.26 5.28
N PRO A 14 49.08 -7.51 4.91
CA PRO A 14 48.88 -7.89 3.51
C PRO A 14 47.55 -7.33 2.97
N ARG A 15 47.62 -6.25 2.19
CA ARG A 15 46.47 -5.63 1.48
C ARG A 15 45.69 -6.63 0.61
N ILE A 16 46.32 -7.71 0.14
CA ILE A 16 45.73 -8.71 -0.77
C ILE A 16 44.74 -9.64 -0.04
N LYS A 17 45.02 -10.05 1.21
CA LYS A 17 44.09 -10.90 2.01
C LYS A 17 42.80 -10.15 2.35
N LYS A 18 42.90 -8.86 2.71
CA LYS A 18 41.74 -7.99 2.97
C LYS A 18 40.87 -7.80 1.72
N ARG A 19 41.47 -7.57 0.54
CA ARG A 19 40.74 -7.45 -0.74
C ARG A 19 39.97 -8.72 -1.12
N ARG A 20 40.55 -9.91 -0.94
CA ARG A 20 39.85 -11.19 -1.19
C ARG A 20 38.70 -11.43 -0.20
N CYS A 21 38.83 -11.01 1.05
CA CYS A 21 37.75 -11.10 2.04
C CYS A 21 36.59 -10.14 1.70
N LEU A 22 36.92 -8.91 1.30
CA LEU A 22 35.95 -7.92 0.80
C LEU A 22 35.19 -8.40 -0.44
N LEU A 23 35.89 -9.00 -1.41
CA LEU A 23 35.24 -9.57 -2.60
C LEU A 23 34.29 -10.72 -2.25
N LYS A 24 34.65 -11.59 -1.30
CA LYS A 24 33.75 -12.66 -0.83
C LYS A 24 32.52 -12.13 -0.10
N LEU A 25 32.69 -11.10 0.73
CA LEU A 25 31.58 -10.43 1.41
C LEU A 25 30.65 -9.72 0.43
N PHE A 26 31.21 -9.07 -0.59
CA PHE A 26 30.44 -8.45 -1.66
C PHE A 26 29.67 -9.48 -2.50
N ALA A 27 30.31 -10.61 -2.85
CA ALA A 27 29.65 -11.71 -3.55
C ALA A 27 28.52 -12.33 -2.72
N LEU A 28 28.72 -12.49 -1.41
CA LEU A 28 27.67 -12.96 -0.49
C LEU A 28 26.50 -11.96 -0.41
N PHE A 29 26.81 -10.65 -0.35
CA PHE A 29 25.80 -9.60 -0.38
C PHE A 29 24.99 -9.62 -1.70
N LEU A 30 25.64 -9.77 -2.85
CA LEU A 30 24.97 -9.93 -4.14
C LEU A 30 24.09 -11.18 -4.21
N LEU A 31 24.54 -12.30 -3.64
CA LEU A 31 23.73 -13.52 -3.55
C LEU A 31 22.49 -13.32 -2.68
N ILE A 32 22.63 -12.71 -1.50
CA ILE A 32 21.50 -12.46 -0.59
C ILE A 32 20.49 -11.51 -1.24
N THR A 33 20.97 -10.41 -1.81
CA THR A 33 20.10 -9.45 -2.49
C THR A 33 19.43 -10.08 -3.71
N GLY A 34 20.15 -10.81 -4.56
CA GLY A 34 19.59 -11.54 -5.69
C GLY A 34 18.52 -12.56 -5.28
N ALA A 35 18.78 -13.34 -4.23
CA ALA A 35 17.80 -14.28 -3.67
C ALA A 35 16.56 -13.55 -3.11
N TYR A 36 16.75 -12.42 -2.43
CA TYR A 36 15.64 -11.59 -1.92
C TYR A 36 14.76 -11.05 -3.04
N TRP A 37 15.37 -10.46 -4.09
CA TRP A 37 14.63 -9.97 -5.25
C TRP A 37 13.90 -11.11 -5.97
N GLY A 38 14.57 -12.24 -6.21
CA GLY A 38 13.98 -13.42 -6.83
C GLY A 38 12.78 -13.98 -6.04
N ALA A 39 12.91 -14.11 -4.73
CA ALA A 39 11.82 -14.55 -3.85
C ALA A 39 10.65 -13.57 -3.86
N LYS A 40 10.92 -12.25 -3.81
CA LYS A 40 9.88 -11.21 -3.90
C LYS A 40 9.08 -11.32 -5.20
N TYR A 41 9.77 -11.45 -6.33
CA TYR A 41 9.11 -11.61 -7.64
C TYR A 41 8.24 -12.86 -7.69
N ALA A 42 8.76 -14.01 -7.25
CA ALA A 42 8.00 -15.26 -7.23
C ALA A 42 6.72 -15.15 -6.38
N VAL A 43 6.82 -14.54 -5.19
CA VAL A 43 5.67 -14.33 -4.29
C VAL A 43 4.64 -13.38 -4.90
N ASP A 44 5.06 -12.28 -5.54
CA ASP A 44 4.14 -11.34 -6.17
C ASP A 44 3.36 -11.99 -7.33
N THR A 45 4.04 -12.78 -8.16
CA THR A 45 3.41 -13.54 -9.24
C THR A 45 2.42 -14.59 -8.71
N ALA A 46 2.79 -15.32 -7.66
CA ALA A 46 1.92 -16.31 -7.04
C ALA A 46 0.65 -15.67 -6.43
N ARG A 47 0.78 -14.49 -5.80
CA ARG A 47 -0.38 -13.77 -5.22
C ARG A 47 -1.41 -13.38 -6.28
N LYS A 48 -0.96 -12.89 -7.43
CA LYS A 48 -1.83 -12.47 -8.55
C LYS A 48 -2.56 -13.65 -9.19
N THR A 49 -1.89 -14.80 -9.31
CA THR A 49 -2.46 -15.98 -9.97
C THR A 49 -3.41 -16.77 -9.06
N LEU A 50 -3.10 -16.88 -7.77
CA LEU A 50 -3.88 -17.71 -6.84
C LEU A 50 -5.11 -17.01 -6.24
N PHE A 51 -5.08 -15.67 -6.14
CA PHE A 51 -6.15 -14.91 -5.48
C PHE A 51 -6.63 -13.71 -6.31
N PRO A 52 -7.13 -13.93 -7.55
CA PRO A 52 -7.66 -12.86 -8.38
C PRO A 52 -8.94 -12.27 -7.76
N VAL A 53 -9.08 -10.95 -7.80
CA VAL A 53 -10.36 -10.29 -7.47
C VAL A 53 -11.33 -10.50 -8.63
N LYS A 54 -12.30 -11.42 -8.47
CA LYS A 54 -13.31 -11.71 -9.50
C LYS A 54 -14.65 -11.04 -9.21
N GLU A 55 -14.98 -10.92 -7.93
CA GLU A 55 -16.27 -10.42 -7.48
C GLU A 55 -16.06 -9.36 -6.38
N ILE A 56 -16.69 -8.21 -6.56
CA ILE A 56 -16.74 -7.16 -5.55
C ILE A 56 -18.21 -6.96 -5.18
N VAL A 57 -18.54 -7.21 -3.91
CA VAL A 57 -19.90 -7.09 -3.39
C VAL A 57 -19.97 -5.88 -2.47
N PHE A 58 -20.87 -4.96 -2.78
CA PHE A 58 -21.15 -3.79 -1.95
C PHE A 58 -22.37 -4.05 -1.07
N SER A 59 -22.40 -3.40 0.08
CA SER A 59 -23.54 -3.44 0.99
C SER A 59 -23.62 -2.17 1.82
N GLY A 60 -24.83 -1.76 2.18
CA GLY A 60 -25.07 -0.55 2.97
C GLY A 60 -25.09 0.74 2.16
N ASN A 61 -24.80 0.67 0.85
CA ASN A 61 -25.01 1.77 -0.07
C ASN A 61 -26.51 1.90 -0.42
N LYS A 62 -27.05 3.10 -0.28
CA LYS A 62 -28.46 3.45 -0.57
C LYS A 62 -28.54 4.60 -1.56
N HIS A 63 -27.73 5.64 -1.37
CA HIS A 63 -27.65 6.79 -2.27
C HIS A 63 -26.58 6.58 -3.34
N ILE A 64 -25.42 6.02 -2.97
CA ILE A 64 -24.31 5.83 -3.93
C ILE A 64 -24.49 4.52 -4.69
N SER A 65 -24.37 4.59 -6.01
CA SER A 65 -24.44 3.40 -6.87
C SER A 65 -23.19 2.52 -6.74
N GLU A 66 -23.34 1.21 -6.94
CA GLU A 66 -22.17 0.29 -6.96
C GLU A 66 -21.16 0.65 -8.06
N SER A 67 -21.64 1.15 -9.20
CA SER A 67 -20.78 1.61 -10.30
C SER A 67 -19.89 2.76 -9.87
N GLU A 68 -20.45 3.75 -9.16
CA GLU A 68 -19.72 4.90 -8.66
C GLU A 68 -18.70 4.50 -7.60
N LEU A 69 -19.07 3.58 -6.70
CA LEU A 69 -18.14 3.02 -5.71
C LEU A 69 -16.98 2.29 -6.36
N LYS A 70 -17.23 1.51 -7.42
CA LYS A 70 -16.17 0.84 -8.21
C LYS A 70 -15.23 1.87 -8.84
N ILE A 71 -15.77 2.96 -9.39
CA ILE A 71 -14.99 4.05 -9.99
C ILE A 71 -14.10 4.72 -8.93
N ILE A 72 -14.65 5.07 -7.76
CA ILE A 72 -13.91 5.72 -6.67
C ILE A 72 -12.80 4.81 -6.14
N MET A 73 -13.09 3.51 -5.96
CA MET A 73 -12.10 2.54 -5.52
C MET A 73 -10.95 2.37 -6.53
N GLY A 74 -11.27 2.46 -7.82
CA GLY A 74 -10.29 2.34 -8.91
C GLY A 74 -9.59 0.97 -8.93
N ILE A 75 -10.27 -0.08 -8.47
CA ILE A 75 -9.75 -1.45 -8.53
C ILE A 75 -9.85 -1.92 -9.98
N ASN A 76 -8.71 -2.29 -10.55
CA ASN A 76 -8.67 -2.91 -11.87
C ASN A 76 -8.80 -4.44 -11.73
N GLY A 77 -9.46 -5.10 -12.69
CA GLY A 77 -9.73 -6.55 -12.66
C GLY A 77 -8.50 -7.47 -12.67
N ASN A 78 -7.28 -6.93 -12.61
CA ASN A 78 -6.02 -7.67 -12.56
C ASN A 78 -5.36 -7.62 -11.17
N GLU A 79 -6.08 -7.13 -10.16
CA GLU A 79 -5.56 -7.02 -8.79
C GLU A 79 -5.74 -8.33 -8.00
N SER A 80 -4.82 -8.56 -7.06
CA SER A 80 -4.88 -9.70 -6.14
C SER A 80 -5.55 -9.29 -4.83
N LEU A 81 -6.43 -10.14 -4.30
CA LEU A 81 -7.02 -9.92 -2.96
C LEU A 81 -5.95 -9.72 -1.88
N LEU A 82 -4.82 -10.42 -1.96
CA LEU A 82 -3.72 -10.29 -1.01
C LEU A 82 -2.96 -8.95 -1.18
N GLY A 83 -2.92 -8.43 -2.40
CA GLY A 83 -2.27 -7.16 -2.74
C GLY A 83 -3.12 -5.93 -2.41
N LEU A 84 -4.45 -6.08 -2.28
CA LEU A 84 -5.35 -4.96 -1.96
C LEU A 84 -5.02 -4.35 -0.59
N SER A 85 -4.69 -3.07 -0.59
CA SER A 85 -4.51 -2.25 0.60
C SER A 85 -5.86 -1.68 1.04
N SER A 86 -6.47 -2.28 2.07
CA SER A 86 -7.74 -1.78 2.63
C SER A 86 -7.65 -0.32 3.07
N LYS A 87 -6.51 0.09 3.62
CA LYS A 87 -6.27 1.48 4.06
C LYS A 87 -6.27 2.48 2.90
N GLU A 88 -5.68 2.12 1.77
CA GLU A 88 -5.69 2.99 0.59
C GLU A 88 -7.08 3.09 -0.03
N LEU A 89 -7.82 2.00 -0.07
CA LEU A 89 -9.20 1.98 -0.55
C LEU A 89 -10.13 2.78 0.37
N GLU A 90 -9.95 2.67 1.68
CA GLU A 90 -10.65 3.46 2.69
C GLU A 90 -10.43 4.96 2.43
N ALA A 91 -9.16 5.37 2.30
CA ALA A 91 -8.79 6.75 2.06
C ALA A 91 -9.32 7.29 0.72
N ARG A 92 -9.55 6.45 -0.28
CA ARG A 92 -10.18 6.85 -1.55
C ARG A 92 -11.68 7.02 -1.38
N LEU A 93 -12.35 6.06 -0.74
CA LEU A 93 -13.80 6.07 -0.54
C LEU A 93 -14.25 7.21 0.38
N LEU A 94 -13.53 7.46 1.48
CA LEU A 94 -13.82 8.56 2.41
C LEU A 94 -13.62 9.97 1.81
N LYS A 95 -13.15 10.08 0.56
CA LYS A 95 -13.19 11.36 -0.18
C LYS A 95 -14.61 11.72 -0.60
N SER A 96 -15.50 10.74 -0.72
CA SER A 96 -16.92 11.01 -0.95
C SER A 96 -17.55 11.44 0.37
N PRO A 97 -18.18 12.62 0.44
CA PRO A 97 -18.73 13.13 1.69
C PRO A 97 -19.97 12.35 2.13
N TRP A 98 -20.63 11.66 1.19
CA TRP A 98 -21.71 10.72 1.44
C TRP A 98 -21.27 9.43 2.17
N ILE A 99 -19.98 9.17 2.31
CA ILE A 99 -19.45 7.98 2.98
C ILE A 99 -18.91 8.35 4.36
N LYS A 100 -19.58 7.85 5.40
CA LYS A 100 -19.20 8.06 6.80
C LYS A 100 -18.13 7.08 7.27
N ALA A 101 -18.28 5.81 6.91
CA ALA A 101 -17.34 4.76 7.26
C ALA A 101 -17.35 3.63 6.23
N VAL A 102 -16.25 2.90 6.14
CA VAL A 102 -16.12 1.73 5.26
C VAL A 102 -15.46 0.59 6.02
N SER A 103 -15.93 -0.63 5.80
CA SER A 103 -15.26 -1.84 6.26
C SER A 103 -15.04 -2.81 5.11
N PHE A 104 -13.90 -3.49 5.13
CA PHE A 104 -13.48 -4.39 4.08
C PHE A 104 -13.34 -5.81 4.63
N ARG A 105 -13.81 -6.78 3.84
CA ARG A 105 -13.61 -8.20 4.11
C ARG A 105 -13.11 -8.89 2.85
N LYS A 106 -12.06 -9.69 3.01
CA LYS A 106 -11.49 -10.53 1.95
C LYS A 106 -12.07 -11.92 2.09
N ASP A 107 -13.04 -12.25 1.25
CA ASP A 107 -13.66 -13.56 1.20
C ASP A 107 -12.90 -14.41 0.17
N PHE A 108 -11.84 -15.05 0.67
CA PHE A 108 -11.00 -15.91 -0.16
C PHE A 108 -11.80 -17.05 -0.81
N PRO A 109 -11.42 -17.48 -2.03
CA PRO A 109 -10.21 -17.07 -2.75
C PRO A 109 -10.36 -15.91 -3.74
N HIS A 110 -11.57 -15.35 -3.96
CA HIS A 110 -11.82 -14.47 -5.12
C HIS A 110 -12.86 -13.36 -4.93
N ARG A 111 -13.47 -13.26 -3.74
CA ARG A 111 -14.50 -12.26 -3.42
C ARG A 111 -13.96 -11.18 -2.49
N PHE A 112 -14.31 -9.93 -2.79
CA PHE A 112 -14.03 -8.78 -1.93
C PHE A 112 -15.34 -8.12 -1.51
N THR A 113 -15.63 -8.14 -0.22
CA THR A 113 -16.84 -7.52 0.32
C THR A 113 -16.52 -6.17 0.94
N VAL A 114 -17.25 -5.16 0.51
CA VAL A 114 -17.16 -3.78 0.99
C VAL A 114 -18.48 -3.43 1.66
N ARG A 115 -18.44 -3.09 2.94
CA ARG A 115 -19.61 -2.54 3.64
C ARG A 115 -19.41 -1.06 3.83
N ILE A 116 -20.43 -0.29 3.46
CA ILE A 116 -20.43 1.15 3.48
C ILE A 116 -21.47 1.61 4.49
N GLU A 117 -21.06 2.54 5.33
CA GLU A 117 -21.98 3.33 6.15
C GLU A 117 -22.09 4.71 5.50
N GLU A 118 -23.28 5.02 4.98
CA GLU A 118 -23.55 6.32 4.37
C GLU A 118 -23.84 7.40 5.43
N SER A 119 -23.38 8.61 5.15
CA SER A 119 -23.77 9.82 5.86
C SER A 119 -25.22 10.16 5.52
N MET A 120 -26.04 10.42 6.54
CA MET A 120 -27.44 10.78 6.34
C MET A 120 -27.58 12.32 6.39
N PRO A 121 -28.26 12.93 5.42
CA PRO A 121 -28.54 14.36 5.48
C PRO A 121 -29.52 14.62 6.63
N TYR A 122 -29.16 15.56 7.50
CA TYR A 122 -29.96 15.93 8.67
C TYR A 122 -30.61 17.31 8.48
N ALA A 123 -29.89 18.26 7.90
CA ALA A 123 -30.38 19.61 7.65
C ALA A 123 -29.80 20.22 6.36
N LEU A 124 -30.35 21.37 5.98
CA LEU A 124 -29.84 22.22 4.91
C LEU A 124 -29.13 23.43 5.52
N LEU A 125 -27.94 23.74 5.02
CA LEU A 125 -27.16 24.90 5.40
C LEU A 125 -27.07 25.86 4.22
N GLU A 126 -27.63 27.06 4.36
CA GLU A 126 -27.47 28.13 3.38
C GLU A 126 -26.29 29.02 3.77
N MET A 127 -25.31 29.15 2.87
CA MET A 127 -24.14 30.01 3.07
C MET A 127 -23.72 30.63 1.75
N ASN A 128 -23.60 31.97 1.71
CA ASN A 128 -23.21 32.72 0.52
C ASN A 128 -24.06 32.43 -0.73
N GLY A 129 -25.38 32.25 -0.55
CA GLY A 129 -26.32 31.95 -1.63
C GLY A 129 -26.21 30.53 -2.20
N ARG A 130 -25.53 29.61 -1.49
CA ARG A 130 -25.44 28.18 -1.83
C ARG A 130 -26.05 27.37 -0.70
N THR A 131 -26.76 26.31 -1.05
CA THR A 131 -27.39 25.42 -0.07
C THR A 131 -26.63 24.10 -0.06
N PHE A 132 -26.25 23.62 1.12
CA PHE A 132 -25.54 22.35 1.29
C PHE A 132 -26.34 21.42 2.19
N PHE A 133 -26.29 20.12 1.91
CA PHE A 133 -26.69 19.13 2.89
C PHE A 133 -25.65 19.05 4.00
N ILE A 134 -26.09 18.99 5.25
CA ILE A 134 -25.22 18.72 6.41
C ILE A 134 -25.71 17.50 7.17
N ASP A 135 -24.77 16.74 7.72
CA ASP A 135 -25.09 15.60 8.61
C ASP A 135 -25.38 16.06 10.05
N ASP A 136 -25.70 15.09 10.92
CA ASP A 136 -25.99 15.31 12.35
C ASP A 136 -24.79 15.82 13.15
N LYS A 137 -23.58 15.73 12.60
CA LYS A 137 -22.33 16.20 13.20
C LYS A 137 -21.85 17.54 12.60
N GLY A 138 -22.60 18.09 11.65
CA GLY A 138 -22.26 19.33 10.96
C GLY A 138 -21.22 19.17 9.84
N ASN A 139 -20.94 17.95 9.37
CA ASN A 139 -20.12 17.74 8.18
C ASN A 139 -20.92 18.11 6.92
N MET A 140 -20.29 18.86 6.01
CA MET A 140 -20.89 19.18 4.71
C MET A 140 -20.88 17.95 3.81
N LEU A 141 -22.04 17.68 3.20
CA LEU A 141 -22.24 16.62 2.22
C LEU A 141 -22.11 17.19 0.81
N GLU A 142 -23.24 17.31 0.09
CA GLU A 142 -23.29 17.82 -1.27
C GLU A 142 -24.01 19.17 -1.34
N GLU A 143 -23.61 19.99 -2.33
CA GLU A 143 -24.29 21.24 -2.65
C GLU A 143 -25.57 20.97 -3.43
N LEU A 144 -26.70 21.48 -2.93
CA LEU A 144 -27.98 21.50 -3.61
C LEU A 144 -27.92 22.57 -4.71
N LYS A 145 -27.85 22.12 -5.97
CA LYS A 145 -27.89 22.98 -7.17
C LYS A 145 -29.32 23.27 -7.63
#